data_AF-A0A8S9RNW1-F1
#
_entry.id   AF-A0A8S9RNW1-F1
#
_cell.length_a   1.000
_cell.length_b   1.000
_cell.length_c   1.000
_cell.angle_alpha   90.00
_cell.angle_beta   90.00
_cell.angle_gamma   90.00
#
_symmetry.space_group_name_H-M   'P 1'
#
loop_
_entity.id
_entity.type
_entity.pdbx_description
1 polymer ?
#
loop_
_entity_poly.entity_id
_entity_poly.type
_entity_poly.pdbx_seq_one_letter_code
_entity_poly.pdbx_strand_id
1 'polypeptide(L)'
;MDKEVVIASDATVTRTVKLVHGDDIRWAQLPLDSSVRLVRDIIRDRFPSLKGFLIKYRDSEGDLVTITTTDELRVAASTREKLGSFRLYVTEVSPNQEPVYDGESNDKFAKGSSSVADNGSVGGDYVESEKPSGCIEHWIFQFAQLFKNHVGFDSDSYLDIHNLGMKLYTEAMEDIVTGEDAQELFDIAADKFQEMAALAMFNWGNVHMSKARRQIYFPEDGSRETILEKVEAGFEWATNEYNKAAEKYEEAVKVKSDFYEALLALGQQQFEQAKLCWYHALRNKIDIESQASQEVLKLYNKAEESMEKGMQIWEEMEERRLNGISDSDKHKTLLQKLGLDGVFSEASDEDNAEQTANMTSQINLLWGSLLYERSIVEYKLGLPTWDECLEVAVEKFELAGASATDIAVMVKNHCSNENALEGMGFKIDEIVQAWNEMYDAKRWQIGVPSFRLEPLFRRRSPKLHDILESVFTGPQ
;
A
#
# COMPACT_ATOMS: atom_id res chain seq x y z
N MET A 1 1.53 50.80 -22.92
CA MET A 1 1.39 50.81 -21.45
C MET A 1 1.22 49.38 -21.04
N ASP A 2 2.35 48.79 -20.76
CA ASP A 2 2.57 47.40 -20.41
C ASP A 2 1.91 47.06 -19.08
N LYS A 3 1.33 45.86 -19.00
CA LYS A 3 1.23 45.13 -17.75
C LYS A 3 1.84 43.78 -17.98
N GLU A 4 3.14 43.69 -17.70
CA GLU A 4 3.82 42.44 -17.44
C GLU A 4 3.04 41.69 -16.35
N VAL A 5 2.56 40.52 -16.71
CA VAL A 5 2.11 39.52 -15.75
C VAL A 5 3.38 38.93 -15.15
N VAL A 6 3.69 39.33 -13.93
CA VAL A 6 4.71 38.69 -13.10
C VAL A 6 4.23 37.27 -12.81
N ILE A 7 4.78 36.30 -13.53
CA ILE A 7 4.68 34.88 -13.16
C ILE A 7 5.52 34.71 -11.91
N ALA A 8 4.88 34.43 -10.78
CA ALA A 8 5.57 34.06 -9.55
C ALA A 8 6.30 32.72 -9.79
N SER A 9 7.63 32.81 -9.85
CA SER A 9 8.56 31.71 -10.00
C SER A 9 8.74 30.93 -8.68
N ASP A 10 8.91 29.62 -8.84
CA ASP A 10 9.51 28.65 -7.92
C ASP A 10 8.73 28.26 -6.65
N ALA A 11 7.88 27.24 -6.78
CA ALA A 11 7.47 26.43 -5.63
C ALA A 11 8.64 25.51 -5.25
N THR A 12 9.48 25.95 -4.31
CA THR A 12 10.59 25.14 -3.78
C THR A 12 10.04 23.82 -3.24
N VAL A 13 10.44 22.68 -3.82
CA VAL A 13 10.02 21.35 -3.38
C VAL A 13 10.48 21.14 -1.93
N THR A 14 9.54 20.79 -1.05
CA THR A 14 9.79 20.55 0.38
C THR A 14 9.61 19.07 0.72
N ARG A 15 10.40 18.59 1.69
CA ARG A 15 10.25 17.29 2.36
C ARG A 15 9.66 17.48 3.74
N THR A 16 8.83 16.52 4.15
CA THR A 16 8.30 16.45 5.51
C THR A 16 9.33 15.78 6.43
N VAL A 17 9.65 16.43 7.56
CA VAL A 17 10.66 15.98 8.51
C VAL A 17 10.06 15.85 9.91
N LYS A 18 10.23 14.68 10.55
CA LYS A 18 9.88 14.47 11.96
C LYS A 18 11.04 14.90 12.85
N LEU A 19 10.81 15.85 13.74
CA LEU A 19 11.74 16.30 14.77
C LEU A 19 11.36 15.60 16.08
N VAL A 20 12.23 14.74 16.58
CA VAL A 20 11.96 13.87 17.74
C VAL A 20 12.79 14.34 18.93
N HIS A 21 12.15 14.79 19.99
CA HIS A 21 12.78 15.17 21.26
C HIS A 21 12.19 14.36 22.41
N GLY A 22 12.82 13.23 22.76
CA GLY A 22 12.23 12.26 23.68
C GLY A 22 10.88 11.76 23.14
N ASP A 23 9.82 11.93 23.92
CA ASP A 23 8.44 11.57 23.54
C ASP A 23 7.70 12.70 22.77
N ASP A 24 8.29 13.90 22.64
CA ASP A 24 7.71 15.03 21.90
C ASP A 24 8.14 14.98 20.43
N ILE A 25 7.19 14.72 19.52
CA ILE A 25 7.42 14.65 18.08
C ILE A 25 6.72 15.82 17.38
N ARG A 26 7.49 16.65 16.69
CA ARG A 26 6.98 17.79 15.91
C ARG A 26 7.36 17.66 14.45
N TRP A 27 6.54 18.24 13.57
CA TRP A 27 6.72 18.13 12.13
C TRP A 27 7.12 19.49 11.51
N ALA A 28 7.98 19.43 10.51
CA ALA A 28 8.40 20.58 9.72
C ALA A 28 8.47 20.24 8.23
N GLN A 29 8.19 21.24 7.39
CA GLN A 29 8.46 21.19 5.95
C GLN A 29 9.81 21.86 5.70
N LEU A 30 10.73 21.14 5.06
CA LEU A 30 12.08 21.59 4.77
C LEU A 30 12.33 21.53 3.27
N PRO A 31 12.78 22.60 2.59
CA PRO A 31 13.26 22.52 1.22
C PRO A 31 14.29 21.39 1.04
N LEU A 32 14.32 20.72 -0.12
CA LEU A 32 15.25 19.60 -0.35
C LEU A 32 16.73 20.03 -0.25
N ASP A 33 17.02 21.25 -0.66
CA ASP A 33 18.31 21.93 -0.57
C ASP A 33 18.57 22.62 0.78
N SER A 34 17.80 22.27 1.81
CA SER A 34 17.95 22.87 3.16
C SER A 34 19.38 22.76 3.66
N SER A 35 19.92 23.90 4.09
CA SER A 35 21.16 23.93 4.87
C SER A 35 20.91 23.43 6.29
N VAL A 36 21.96 22.92 6.93
CA VAL A 36 21.89 22.51 8.35
C VAL A 36 21.55 23.70 9.27
N ARG A 37 21.91 24.93 8.88
CA ARG A 37 21.48 26.17 9.57
C ARG A 37 19.96 26.32 9.59
N LEU A 38 19.31 26.15 8.43
CA LEU A 38 17.86 26.30 8.30
C LEU A 38 17.12 25.26 9.16
N VAL A 39 17.64 24.03 9.18
CA VAL A 39 17.12 22.96 10.04
C VAL A 39 17.24 23.35 11.51
N ARG A 40 18.40 23.88 11.94
CA ARG A 40 18.61 24.38 13.30
C ARG A 40 17.61 25.49 13.67
N ASP A 41 17.42 26.47 12.78
CA ASP A 41 16.50 27.57 13.02
C ASP A 41 15.05 27.09 13.19
N ILE A 42 14.64 26.12 12.38
CA ILE A 42 13.32 25.49 12.48
C ILE A 42 13.18 24.68 13.78
N ILE A 43 14.21 23.94 14.20
CA ILE A 43 14.17 23.22 15.48
C ILE A 43 14.03 24.22 16.65
N ARG A 44 14.74 25.36 16.60
CA ARG A 44 14.64 26.39 17.64
C ARG A 44 13.26 27.07 17.68
N ASP A 45 12.64 27.29 16.52
CA ASP A 45 11.25 27.77 16.42
C ASP A 45 10.26 26.73 16.97
N ARG A 46 10.45 25.46 16.60
CA ARG A 46 9.58 24.37 17.00
C ARG A 46 9.75 23.96 18.45
N PHE A 47 10.91 24.15 19.07
CA PHE A 47 11.17 23.81 20.47
C PHE A 47 11.80 25.01 21.23
N PRO A 48 11.01 26.05 21.55
CA PRO A 48 11.54 27.28 22.16
C PRO A 48 12.16 27.10 23.56
N SER A 49 11.89 25.97 24.22
CA SER A 49 12.44 25.64 25.54
C SER A 49 13.90 25.18 25.50
N LEU A 50 14.41 24.75 24.34
CA LEU A 50 15.77 24.23 24.19
C LEU A 50 16.78 25.39 24.21
N LYS A 51 17.73 25.34 25.14
CA LYS A 51 18.81 26.33 25.25
C LYS A 51 20.03 25.97 24.40
N GLY A 52 20.22 24.69 24.13
CA GLY A 52 21.21 24.13 23.20
C GLY A 52 20.81 22.70 22.85
N PHE A 53 21.10 22.24 21.64
CA PHE A 53 20.72 20.90 21.20
C PHE A 53 21.67 20.34 20.14
N LEU A 54 21.70 19.01 20.03
CA LEU A 54 22.33 18.32 18.92
C LEU A 54 21.27 17.85 17.94
N ILE A 55 21.52 18.09 16.66
CA ILE A 55 20.75 17.53 15.55
C ILE A 55 21.39 16.19 15.20
N LYS A 56 20.64 15.09 15.28
CA LYS A 56 21.13 13.74 15.01
C LYS A 56 20.26 12.99 14.01
N TYR A 57 20.84 12.06 13.28
CA TYR A 57 20.12 11.03 12.53
C TYR A 57 20.47 9.65 13.07
N ARG A 58 19.62 8.66 12.80
CA ARG A 58 19.91 7.26 13.10
C ARG A 58 20.53 6.61 11.86
N ASP A 59 21.73 6.05 12.00
CA ASP A 59 22.40 5.36 10.89
C ASP A 59 21.87 3.92 10.68
N SER A 60 22.53 3.16 9.80
CA SER A 60 22.17 1.77 9.47
C SER A 60 22.43 0.78 10.60
N GLU A 61 23.32 1.11 11.54
CA GLU A 61 23.64 0.29 12.71
C GLU A 61 22.71 0.61 13.90
N GLY A 62 21.88 1.65 13.75
CA GLY A 62 20.93 2.08 14.77
C GLY A 62 21.48 3.16 15.69
N ASP A 63 22.68 3.67 15.45
CA ASP A 63 23.35 4.66 16.28
C ASP A 63 22.93 6.09 15.93
N LEU A 64 22.86 6.95 16.95
CA LEU A 64 22.51 8.36 16.79
C LEU A 64 23.74 9.21 16.47
N VAL A 65 23.95 9.46 15.18
CA VAL A 65 25.06 10.25 14.63
C VAL A 65 24.70 11.73 14.57
N THR A 66 25.62 12.60 15.00
CA THR A 66 25.40 14.05 15.03
C THR A 66 25.68 14.67 13.67
N ILE A 67 24.75 15.50 13.20
CA ILE A 67 24.88 16.30 11.99
C ILE A 67 25.42 17.67 12.40
N THR A 68 26.48 18.12 11.76
CA THR A 68 27.10 19.44 11.94
C THR A 68 27.27 20.19 10.62
N THR A 69 27.36 19.48 9.50
CA THR A 69 27.53 20.09 8.17
C THR A 69 26.31 19.88 7.26
N THR A 70 26.20 20.71 6.22
CA THR A 70 25.13 20.53 5.22
C THR A 70 25.35 19.25 4.39
N ASP A 71 26.60 18.83 4.18
CA ASP A 71 26.90 17.57 3.49
C ASP A 71 26.47 16.36 4.29
N GLU A 72 26.73 16.35 5.61
CA GLU A 72 26.22 15.31 6.52
C GLU A 72 24.68 15.26 6.54
N LEU A 73 24.02 16.43 6.47
CA LEU A 73 22.56 16.49 6.37
C LEU A 73 22.06 15.87 5.05
N ARG A 74 22.76 16.09 3.93
CA ARG A 74 22.42 15.45 2.65
C ARG A 74 22.60 13.95 2.74
N VAL A 75 23.75 13.48 3.24
CA VAL A 75 24.02 12.05 3.42
C VAL A 75 22.94 11.41 4.30
N ALA A 76 22.65 11.99 5.46
CA ALA A 76 21.61 11.50 6.37
C ALA A 76 20.23 11.40 5.71
N ALA A 77 19.91 12.34 4.81
CA ALA A 77 18.67 12.32 4.07
C ALA A 77 18.64 11.32 2.91
N SER A 78 19.79 11.00 2.32
CA SER A 78 19.94 10.02 1.24
C SER A 78 20.01 8.58 1.75
N THR A 79 20.48 8.34 2.98
CA THR A 79 20.69 7.00 3.57
C THR A 79 19.39 6.22 3.80
N ARG A 80 18.21 6.82 3.62
CA ARG A 80 16.91 6.10 3.67
C ARG A 80 16.00 6.49 2.50
N GLU A 81 16.39 6.08 1.30
CA GLU A 81 15.51 6.07 0.12
C GLU A 81 14.47 4.93 0.12
N LYS A 82 14.32 4.16 1.20
CA LYS A 82 13.19 3.23 1.36
C LYS A 82 12.21 3.73 2.44
N LEU A 83 11.10 4.31 1.98
CA LEU A 83 9.76 4.31 2.60
C LEU A 83 9.53 4.93 4.00
N GLY A 84 10.27 5.97 4.44
CA GLY A 84 9.95 6.69 5.68
C GLY A 84 10.17 8.20 5.64
N SER A 85 9.35 8.96 6.38
CA SER A 85 9.60 10.40 6.64
C SER A 85 10.99 10.59 7.24
N PHE A 86 11.80 11.52 6.71
CA PHE A 86 13.12 11.83 7.25
C PHE A 86 13.01 12.25 8.72
N ARG A 87 13.70 11.53 9.63
CA ARG A 87 13.64 11.78 11.07
C ARG A 87 14.93 12.40 11.56
N LEU A 88 14.82 13.51 12.28
CA LEU A 88 15.91 14.14 13.00
C LEU A 88 15.63 14.05 14.49
N TYR A 89 16.60 13.51 15.23
CA TYR A 89 16.56 13.39 16.68
C TYR A 89 17.22 14.61 17.29
N VAL A 90 16.51 15.29 18.17
CA VAL A 90 16.95 16.48 18.88
C VAL A 90 17.33 16.04 20.29
N THR A 91 18.62 16.20 20.64
CA THR A 91 19.11 15.88 22.00
C THR A 91 19.47 17.18 22.72
N GLU A 92 18.80 17.50 23.82
CA GLU A 92 19.12 18.69 24.62
C GLU A 92 20.54 18.59 25.20
N VAL A 93 21.31 19.67 25.05
CA VAL A 93 22.65 19.81 25.63
C VAL A 93 22.82 21.20 26.24
N SER A 94 23.85 21.39 27.06
CA SER A 94 24.18 22.74 27.51
C SER A 94 24.63 23.61 26.32
N PRO A 95 24.36 24.94 26.30
CA PRO A 95 24.75 25.81 25.18
C PRO A 95 26.24 25.77 24.82
N ASN A 96 27.10 25.43 25.79
CA ASN A 96 28.54 25.32 25.60
C ASN A 96 28.97 24.02 24.90
N GLN A 97 28.06 23.05 24.77
CA GLN A 97 28.27 21.75 24.12
C GLN A 97 27.60 21.68 22.75
N GLU A 98 26.87 22.72 22.35
CA GLU A 98 26.26 22.80 21.03
C GLU A 98 27.35 23.14 19.99
N PRO A 99 27.50 22.33 18.92
CA PRO A 99 28.52 22.57 17.91
C PRO A 99 28.20 23.82 17.08
N VAL A 100 29.23 24.37 16.47
CA VAL A 100 29.10 25.37 15.40
C VAL A 100 28.64 24.63 14.15
N TYR A 101 27.47 24.98 13.65
CA TYR A 101 26.92 24.37 12.44
C TYR A 101 27.50 25.02 11.20
N ASP A 102 27.68 24.24 10.15
CA ASP A 102 28.27 24.74 8.91
C ASP A 102 27.52 25.95 8.41
N GLY A 103 28.29 27.01 8.28
CA GLY A 103 27.77 28.32 8.08
C GLY A 103 27.24 29.01 9.36
N GLU A 104 28.11 29.26 10.29
CA GLU A 104 27.92 30.42 11.16
C GLU A 104 29.01 31.39 10.74
N SER A 105 28.65 32.40 9.94
CA SER A 105 29.60 33.47 9.64
C SER A 105 29.82 34.24 10.94
N ASN A 106 30.95 33.97 11.59
CA ASN A 106 31.49 34.77 12.68
C ASN A 106 31.93 36.14 12.14
N ASP A 107 30.98 36.99 11.79
CA ASP A 107 31.28 38.33 11.33
C ASP A 107 31.41 39.27 12.53
N LYS A 108 32.58 39.19 13.18
CA LYS A 108 33.10 40.24 14.04
C LYS A 108 34.56 40.49 13.65
N PHE A 109 34.80 41.70 13.16
CA PHE A 109 36.09 42.35 12.88
C PHE A 109 36.83 41.95 11.59
N ALA A 110 36.73 42.75 10.52
CA ALA A 110 37.68 43.84 10.25
C ALA A 110 37.43 44.51 8.89
N LYS A 111 37.53 45.84 8.91
CA LYS A 111 37.50 46.76 7.76
C LYS A 111 38.67 46.54 6.80
N GLY A 112 38.44 46.81 5.51
CA GLY A 112 39.38 47.66 4.76
C GLY A 112 39.69 47.26 3.31
N SER A 113 39.23 48.11 2.39
CA SER A 113 39.96 48.63 1.22
C SER A 113 40.04 47.80 -0.08
N SER A 114 39.24 48.27 -1.05
CA SER A 114 39.61 48.75 -2.41
C SER A 114 40.38 47.88 -3.43
N SER A 115 39.72 47.80 -4.60
CA SER A 115 40.18 48.14 -5.96
C SER A 115 40.95 47.13 -6.85
N VAL A 116 40.27 46.79 -7.95
CA VAL A 116 40.65 46.97 -9.38
C VAL A 116 41.85 46.20 -9.97
N ALA A 117 41.50 45.44 -11.02
CA ALA A 117 42.23 45.12 -12.28
C ALA A 117 43.37 44.07 -12.31
N ASP A 118 43.03 42.96 -12.97
CA ASP A 118 43.49 42.58 -14.33
C ASP A 118 44.75 41.70 -14.52
N ASN A 119 44.53 40.72 -15.42
CA ASN A 119 45.42 39.86 -16.22
C ASN A 119 46.32 38.79 -15.58
N GLY A 120 45.86 37.53 -15.75
CA GLY A 120 46.44 36.63 -16.75
C GLY A 120 47.38 35.52 -16.26
N SER A 121 46.97 34.26 -16.42
CA SER A 121 47.72 33.23 -17.18
C SER A 121 47.15 31.82 -16.98
N VAL A 122 46.70 31.26 -18.10
CA VAL A 122 46.77 29.86 -18.57
C VAL A 122 47.32 28.81 -17.60
N GLY A 123 46.48 27.82 -17.30
CA GLY A 123 46.83 26.49 -16.78
C GLY A 123 45.58 25.62 -16.87
N GLY A 124 45.56 24.67 -17.81
CA GLY A 124 44.36 23.94 -18.18
C GLY A 124 43.81 23.05 -17.08
N ASP A 125 42.50 22.84 -17.13
CA ASP A 125 41.97 21.49 -16.94
C ASP A 125 40.63 21.36 -17.66
N TYR A 126 40.37 20.14 -18.09
CA TYR A 126 39.18 19.72 -18.80
C TYR A 126 37.93 20.09 -17.98
N VAL A 127 37.01 20.83 -18.59
CA VAL A 127 35.65 20.96 -18.09
C VAL A 127 34.97 19.60 -18.28
N GLU A 128 35.12 18.72 -17.30
CA GLU A 128 34.10 17.71 -17.05
C GLU A 128 32.88 18.47 -16.58
N SER A 129 31.95 18.65 -17.52
CA SER A 129 30.56 19.00 -17.25
C SER A 129 30.08 18.10 -16.12
N GLU A 130 29.93 18.67 -14.91
CA GLU A 130 29.13 18.08 -13.85
C GLU A 130 27.77 17.76 -14.48
N LYS A 131 27.57 16.48 -14.78
CA LYS A 131 26.24 15.97 -15.07
C LYS A 131 25.41 16.30 -13.84
N PRO A 132 24.26 16.97 -13.97
CA PRO A 132 23.33 17.08 -12.86
C PRO A 132 22.95 15.63 -12.50
N SER A 133 23.40 15.17 -11.34
CA SER A 133 22.99 13.88 -10.80
C SER A 133 21.47 13.89 -10.73
N GLY A 134 20.87 12.87 -11.35
CA GLY A 134 19.45 12.81 -11.61
C GLY A 134 18.63 12.87 -10.33
N CYS A 135 18.15 14.07 -10.00
CA CYS A 135 17.06 14.25 -9.06
C CYS A 135 15.80 13.78 -9.79
N ILE A 136 15.44 12.49 -9.66
CA ILE A 136 14.07 12.08 -9.96
C ILE A 136 13.20 12.87 -8.98
N GLU A 137 12.39 13.78 -9.53
CA GLU A 137 11.62 14.75 -8.76
C GLU A 137 10.74 14.02 -7.72
N HIS A 138 10.80 14.40 -6.44
CA HIS A 138 10.11 13.68 -5.34
C HIS A 138 8.60 13.47 -5.57
N TRP A 139 7.95 14.36 -6.32
CA TRP A 139 6.56 14.19 -6.73
C TRP A 139 6.36 12.98 -7.65
N ILE A 140 7.36 12.58 -8.44
CA ILE A 140 7.32 11.38 -9.29
C ILE A 140 7.26 10.14 -8.41
N PHE A 141 7.97 10.10 -7.28
CA PHE A 141 7.87 9.00 -6.32
C PHE A 141 6.51 8.98 -5.63
N GLN A 142 6.01 10.13 -5.17
CA GLN A 142 4.67 10.22 -4.57
C GLN A 142 3.58 9.83 -5.59
N PHE A 143 3.71 10.29 -6.83
CA PHE A 143 2.82 9.94 -7.93
C PHE A 143 2.92 8.45 -8.27
N ALA A 144 4.13 7.89 -8.36
CA ALA A 144 4.32 6.47 -8.59
C ALA A 144 3.70 5.64 -7.47
N GLN A 145 3.82 6.08 -6.20
CA GLN A 145 3.17 5.40 -5.07
C GLN A 145 1.65 5.49 -5.16
N LEU A 146 1.10 6.69 -5.41
CA LEU A 146 -0.34 6.88 -5.61
C LEU A 146 -0.85 6.05 -6.78
N PHE A 147 -0.08 5.99 -7.87
CA PHE A 147 -0.39 5.21 -9.05
C PHE A 147 -0.36 3.71 -8.74
N LYS A 148 0.71 3.19 -8.13
CA LYS A 148 0.82 1.79 -7.67
C LYS A 148 -0.35 1.40 -6.76
N ASN A 149 -0.71 2.27 -5.81
CA ASN A 149 -1.87 2.08 -4.93
C ASN A 149 -3.18 2.07 -5.73
N HIS A 150 -3.34 2.96 -6.70
CA HIS A 150 -4.53 3.05 -7.54
C HIS A 150 -4.69 1.85 -8.49
N VAL A 151 -3.61 1.46 -9.16
CA VAL A 151 -3.60 0.35 -10.14
C VAL A 151 -3.42 -1.01 -9.49
N GLY A 152 -3.18 -1.06 -8.19
CA GLY A 152 -2.84 -2.26 -7.42
C GLY A 152 -1.77 -3.14 -7.99
N PHE A 153 -0.61 -2.55 -8.24
CA PHE A 153 0.57 -3.22 -8.73
C PHE A 153 1.79 -2.73 -7.93
N ASP A 154 2.48 -3.64 -7.25
CA ASP A 154 3.75 -3.36 -6.57
C ASP A 154 4.90 -4.10 -7.25
N SER A 155 5.76 -3.34 -7.94
CA SER A 155 6.96 -3.85 -8.60
C SER A 155 8.10 -4.16 -7.63
N ASP A 156 8.11 -3.51 -6.46
CA ASP A 156 9.30 -3.45 -5.62
C ASP A 156 9.49 -4.78 -4.90
N SER A 157 8.38 -5.35 -4.38
CA SER A 157 8.34 -6.71 -3.83
C SER A 157 8.91 -7.77 -4.80
N TYR A 158 8.60 -7.67 -6.09
CA TYR A 158 9.05 -8.65 -7.09
C TYR A 158 10.57 -8.57 -7.33
N LEU A 159 11.10 -7.36 -7.45
CA LEU A 159 12.52 -7.12 -7.66
C LEU A 159 13.34 -7.49 -6.42
N ASP A 160 12.84 -7.19 -5.23
CA ASP A 160 13.50 -7.53 -3.97
C ASP A 160 13.62 -9.05 -3.79
N ILE A 161 12.56 -9.83 -4.10
CA ILE A 161 12.63 -11.31 -4.08
C ILE A 161 13.64 -11.84 -5.10
N HIS A 162 13.70 -11.25 -6.30
CA HIS A 162 14.64 -11.68 -7.33
C HIS A 162 16.09 -11.46 -6.92
N ASN A 163 16.41 -10.25 -6.47
CA ASN A 163 17.76 -9.91 -6.02
C ASN A 163 18.18 -10.79 -4.84
N LEU A 164 17.25 -11.07 -3.92
CA LEU A 164 17.47 -11.95 -2.78
C LEU A 164 17.77 -13.39 -3.22
N GLY A 165 16.93 -13.99 -4.07
CA GLY A 165 17.14 -15.34 -4.58
C GLY A 165 18.46 -15.47 -5.35
N MET A 166 18.78 -14.48 -6.17
CA MET A 166 20.06 -14.41 -6.89
C MET A 166 21.26 -14.31 -5.94
N LYS A 167 21.18 -13.45 -4.92
CA LYS A 167 22.25 -13.29 -3.93
C LYS A 167 22.53 -14.60 -3.18
N LEU A 168 21.48 -15.25 -2.68
CA LEU A 168 21.58 -16.52 -1.95
C LEU A 168 22.15 -17.63 -2.84
N TYR A 169 21.71 -17.70 -4.10
CA TYR A 169 22.25 -18.66 -5.07
C TYR A 169 23.74 -18.43 -5.35
N THR A 170 24.15 -17.17 -5.55
CA THR A 170 25.56 -16.84 -5.78
C THR A 170 26.42 -17.16 -4.56
N GLU A 171 25.95 -16.82 -3.36
CA GLU A 171 26.65 -17.13 -2.11
C GLU A 171 26.84 -18.64 -1.92
N ALA A 172 25.79 -19.43 -2.16
CA ALA A 172 25.86 -20.89 -2.13
C ALA A 172 26.86 -21.48 -3.15
N MET A 173 27.22 -20.71 -4.19
CA MET A 173 28.18 -21.09 -5.21
C MET A 173 29.61 -20.61 -4.94
N GLU A 174 29.79 -19.62 -4.06
CA GLU A 174 31.11 -19.09 -3.69
C GLU A 174 31.80 -19.95 -2.60
N ASP A 175 31.03 -20.69 -1.80
CA ASP A 175 31.55 -21.73 -0.90
C ASP A 175 31.82 -23.05 -1.63
N ILE A 176 32.85 -23.80 -1.19
CA ILE A 176 33.19 -25.12 -1.75
C ILE A 176 31.91 -25.98 -1.73
N VAL A 177 31.46 -26.39 -2.93
CA VAL A 177 30.18 -27.03 -3.35
C VAL A 177 29.73 -28.29 -2.57
N THR A 178 30.27 -28.58 -1.39
CA THR A 178 30.05 -29.82 -0.64
C THR A 178 29.58 -29.63 0.81
N GLY A 179 29.35 -28.41 1.28
CA GLY A 179 28.85 -28.15 2.65
C GLY A 179 27.33 -28.31 2.79
N GLU A 180 26.87 -28.77 3.96
CA GLU A 180 25.43 -28.81 4.30
C GLU A 180 24.82 -27.40 4.26
N ASP A 181 25.57 -26.37 4.69
CA ASP A 181 25.14 -24.96 4.68
C ASP A 181 24.80 -24.43 3.26
N ALA A 182 25.54 -24.88 2.23
CA ALA A 182 25.26 -24.50 0.85
C ALA A 182 23.95 -25.11 0.33
N GLN A 183 23.59 -26.32 0.79
CA GLN A 183 22.30 -26.94 0.43
C GLN A 183 21.14 -26.16 1.05
N GLU A 184 21.28 -25.72 2.31
CA GLU A 184 20.26 -24.88 2.95
C GLU A 184 20.08 -23.54 2.21
N LEU A 185 21.17 -22.89 1.76
CA LEU A 185 21.07 -21.68 0.93
C LEU A 185 20.38 -21.93 -0.42
N PHE A 186 20.63 -23.08 -1.07
CA PHE A 186 19.92 -23.45 -2.30
C PHE A 186 18.43 -23.66 -2.08
N ASP A 187 18.04 -24.30 -0.98
CA ASP A 187 16.64 -24.50 -0.63
C ASP A 187 15.93 -23.16 -0.37
N ILE A 188 16.60 -22.22 0.32
CA ILE A 188 16.05 -20.87 0.52
C ILE A 188 15.93 -20.12 -0.81
N ALA A 189 16.95 -20.20 -1.66
CA ALA A 189 16.89 -19.58 -2.99
C ALA A 189 15.75 -20.17 -3.84
N ALA A 190 15.56 -21.49 -3.80
CA ALA A 190 14.48 -22.18 -4.50
C ALA A 190 13.10 -21.73 -3.99
N ASP A 191 12.88 -21.64 -2.68
CA ASP A 191 11.63 -21.09 -2.10
C ASP A 191 11.39 -19.64 -2.58
N LYS A 192 12.43 -18.80 -2.61
CA LYS A 192 12.29 -17.40 -3.07
C LYS A 192 11.93 -17.30 -4.55
N PHE A 193 12.50 -18.15 -5.40
CA PHE A 193 12.09 -18.21 -6.82
C PHE A 193 10.68 -18.80 -7.00
N GLN A 194 10.27 -19.75 -6.17
CA GLN A 194 8.91 -20.28 -6.17
C GLN A 194 7.89 -19.21 -5.74
N GLU A 195 8.18 -18.44 -4.69
CA GLU A 195 7.39 -17.29 -4.25
C GLU A 195 7.26 -16.24 -5.36
N MET A 196 8.36 -15.94 -6.06
CA MET A 196 8.34 -15.03 -7.20
C MET A 196 7.45 -15.52 -8.34
N ALA A 197 7.49 -16.81 -8.66
CA ALA A 197 6.64 -17.40 -9.69
C ALA A 197 5.15 -17.30 -9.31
N ALA A 198 4.81 -17.56 -8.05
CA ALA A 198 3.45 -17.37 -7.54
C ALA A 198 3.02 -15.89 -7.59
N LEU A 199 3.91 -14.98 -7.19
CA LEU A 199 3.68 -13.53 -7.23
C LEU A 199 3.49 -13.00 -8.65
N ALA A 200 4.22 -13.54 -9.64
CA ALA A 200 4.04 -13.21 -11.05
C ALA A 200 2.64 -13.56 -11.54
N MET A 201 2.16 -14.77 -11.22
CA MET A 201 0.80 -15.22 -11.57
C MET A 201 -0.25 -14.35 -10.87
N PHE A 202 -0.08 -14.07 -9.58
CA PHE A 202 -0.95 -13.16 -8.83
C PHE A 202 -1.04 -11.76 -9.47
N ASN A 203 0.11 -11.16 -9.80
CA ASN A 203 0.12 -9.85 -10.45
C ASN A 203 -0.52 -9.87 -11.84
N TRP A 204 -0.38 -10.97 -12.59
CA TRP A 204 -1.10 -11.17 -13.84
C TRP A 204 -2.62 -11.26 -13.62
N GLY A 205 -3.07 -11.96 -12.58
CA GLY A 205 -4.47 -11.94 -12.14
C GLY A 205 -4.97 -10.53 -11.84
N ASN A 206 -4.17 -9.70 -11.15
CA ASN A 206 -4.52 -8.31 -10.84
C ASN A 206 -4.70 -7.44 -12.09
N VAL A 207 -3.95 -7.72 -13.17
CA VAL A 207 -4.15 -7.06 -14.47
C VAL A 207 -5.52 -7.41 -15.05
N HIS A 208 -5.92 -8.69 -14.98
CA HIS A 208 -7.23 -9.13 -15.43
C HIS A 208 -8.37 -8.53 -14.57
N MET A 209 -8.20 -8.46 -13.25
CA MET A 209 -9.13 -7.72 -12.38
C MET A 209 -9.26 -6.26 -12.81
N SER A 210 -8.16 -5.55 -13.09
CA SER A 210 -8.21 -4.17 -13.58
C SER A 210 -8.94 -4.05 -14.92
N LYS A 211 -8.77 -5.03 -15.83
CA LYS A 211 -9.48 -5.07 -17.11
C LYS A 211 -10.97 -5.34 -16.96
N ALA A 212 -11.38 -6.17 -16.00
CA ALA A 212 -12.78 -6.47 -15.72
C ALA A 212 -13.54 -5.22 -15.25
N ARG A 213 -12.87 -4.34 -14.49
CA ARG A 213 -13.44 -3.08 -13.96
C ARG A 213 -13.38 -1.89 -14.92
N ARG A 214 -13.08 -2.13 -16.20
CA ARG A 214 -12.99 -1.06 -17.21
C ARG A 214 -14.27 -0.22 -17.23
N GLN A 215 -14.12 1.10 -17.23
CA GLN A 215 -15.25 2.01 -17.36
C GLN A 215 -15.94 1.85 -18.72
N ILE A 216 -17.29 1.78 -18.70
CA ILE A 216 -18.11 1.79 -19.91
C ILE A 216 -18.60 3.22 -20.14
N TYR A 217 -18.42 3.71 -21.36
CA TYR A 217 -18.90 5.02 -21.77
C TYR A 217 -20.25 4.90 -22.48
N PHE A 218 -21.26 5.59 -21.95
CA PHE A 218 -22.57 5.73 -22.56
C PHE A 218 -22.65 7.09 -23.27
N PRO A 219 -23.19 7.13 -24.51
CA PRO A 219 -23.45 8.41 -25.16
C PRO A 219 -24.61 9.11 -24.46
N GLU A 220 -24.53 10.44 -24.26
CA GLU A 220 -25.55 11.22 -23.55
C GLU A 220 -26.94 11.13 -24.20
N ASP A 221 -27.01 11.00 -25.54
CA ASP A 221 -28.25 10.84 -26.31
C ASP A 221 -28.50 9.39 -26.75
N GLY A 222 -27.95 8.40 -26.06
CA GLY A 222 -28.10 6.99 -26.40
C GLY A 222 -29.53 6.49 -26.21
N SER A 223 -30.06 5.72 -27.17
CA SER A 223 -31.34 5.02 -26.98
C SER A 223 -31.20 3.93 -25.91
N ARG A 224 -32.32 3.51 -25.31
CA ARG A 224 -32.35 2.42 -24.32
C ARG A 224 -31.72 1.14 -24.87
N GLU A 225 -31.96 0.83 -26.13
CA GLU A 225 -31.40 -0.32 -26.83
C GLU A 225 -29.87 -0.23 -26.94
N THR A 226 -29.34 0.95 -27.29
CA THR A 226 -27.88 1.17 -27.34
C THR A 226 -27.24 1.05 -25.96
N ILE A 227 -27.93 1.48 -24.90
CA ILE A 227 -27.47 1.31 -23.51
C ILE A 227 -27.44 -0.18 -23.15
N LEU A 228 -28.51 -0.92 -23.44
CA LEU A 228 -28.60 -2.36 -23.18
C LEU A 228 -27.52 -3.16 -23.91
N GLU A 229 -27.28 -2.89 -25.20
CA GLU A 229 -26.22 -3.53 -25.98
C GLU A 229 -24.84 -3.30 -25.36
N LYS A 230 -24.55 -2.08 -24.88
CA LYS A 230 -23.30 -1.75 -24.20
C LYS A 230 -23.17 -2.43 -22.83
N VAL A 231 -24.26 -2.53 -22.09
CA VAL A 231 -24.30 -3.21 -20.80
C VAL A 231 -24.03 -4.71 -20.98
N GLU A 232 -24.64 -5.36 -21.98
CA GLU A 232 -24.43 -6.79 -22.25
C GLU A 232 -22.98 -7.05 -22.70
N ALA A 233 -22.44 -6.26 -23.63
CA ALA A 233 -21.05 -6.37 -24.03
C ALA A 233 -20.07 -6.12 -22.85
N GLY A 234 -20.45 -5.23 -21.93
CA GLY A 234 -19.73 -4.98 -20.68
C GLY A 234 -19.73 -6.19 -19.75
N PHE A 235 -20.89 -6.81 -19.57
CA PHE A 235 -21.06 -8.02 -18.76
C PHE A 235 -20.24 -9.20 -19.30
N GLU A 236 -20.31 -9.47 -20.60
CA GLU A 236 -19.52 -10.54 -21.24
C GLU A 236 -18.01 -10.31 -21.08
N TRP A 237 -17.57 -9.06 -21.31
CA TRP A 237 -16.17 -8.67 -21.13
C TRP A 237 -15.71 -8.88 -19.68
N ALA A 238 -16.45 -8.35 -18.71
CA ALA A 238 -16.10 -8.45 -17.30
C ALA A 238 -16.07 -9.91 -16.84
N THR A 239 -17.04 -10.72 -17.26
CA THR A 239 -17.08 -12.17 -16.96
C THR A 239 -15.85 -12.90 -17.51
N ASN A 240 -15.46 -12.62 -18.76
CA ASN A 240 -14.27 -13.24 -19.36
C ASN A 240 -12.98 -12.84 -18.64
N GLU A 241 -12.84 -11.57 -18.26
CA GLU A 241 -11.66 -11.10 -17.54
C GLU A 241 -11.62 -11.60 -16.08
N TYR A 242 -12.76 -11.72 -15.41
CA TYR A 242 -12.85 -12.38 -14.10
C TYR A 242 -12.42 -13.85 -14.14
N ASN A 243 -12.85 -14.61 -15.15
CA ASN A 243 -12.42 -16.01 -15.32
C ASN A 243 -10.90 -16.14 -15.54
N LYS A 244 -10.29 -15.23 -16.31
CA LYS A 244 -8.83 -15.19 -16.48
C LYS A 244 -8.11 -14.81 -15.19
N ALA A 245 -8.65 -13.88 -14.41
CA ALA A 245 -8.10 -13.55 -13.10
C ALA A 245 -8.13 -14.77 -12.18
N ALA A 246 -9.26 -15.47 -12.11
CA ALA A 246 -9.43 -16.71 -11.35
C ALA A 246 -8.36 -17.76 -11.70
N GLU A 247 -8.19 -18.04 -12.99
CA GLU A 247 -7.19 -19.00 -13.50
C GLU A 247 -5.78 -18.63 -13.03
N LYS A 248 -5.41 -17.35 -13.08
CA LYS A 248 -4.08 -16.90 -12.65
C LYS A 248 -3.88 -16.99 -11.14
N TYR A 249 -4.90 -16.68 -10.33
CA TYR A 249 -4.82 -16.88 -8.88
C TYR A 249 -4.74 -18.37 -8.51
N GLU A 250 -5.50 -19.23 -9.18
CA GLU A 250 -5.41 -20.68 -9.00
C GLU A 250 -4.03 -21.24 -9.41
N GLU A 251 -3.43 -20.73 -10.48
CA GLU A 251 -2.06 -21.05 -10.86
C GLU A 251 -1.04 -20.61 -9.79
N ALA A 252 -1.21 -19.42 -9.19
CA ALA A 252 -0.36 -18.96 -8.10
C ALA A 252 -0.41 -19.90 -6.89
N VAL A 253 -1.61 -20.34 -6.49
CA VAL A 253 -1.81 -21.31 -5.39
C VAL A 253 -1.22 -22.69 -5.74
N LYS A 254 -1.29 -23.13 -7.01
CA LYS A 254 -0.65 -24.38 -7.45
C LYS A 254 0.88 -24.30 -7.38
N VAL A 255 1.45 -23.13 -7.68
CA VAL A 255 2.90 -22.90 -7.58
C VAL A 255 3.34 -22.87 -6.12
N LYS A 256 2.61 -22.18 -5.25
CA LYS A 256 2.91 -22.09 -3.81
C LYS A 256 1.61 -22.16 -3.01
N SER A 257 1.37 -23.29 -2.32
CA SER A 257 0.09 -23.58 -1.67
C SER A 257 -0.18 -22.77 -0.41
N ASP A 258 0.87 -22.29 0.24
CA ASP A 258 0.82 -21.39 1.42
C ASP A 258 0.76 -19.90 1.02
N PHE A 259 0.59 -19.59 -0.27
CA PHE A 259 0.47 -18.21 -0.77
C PHE A 259 -0.95 -17.68 -0.56
N TYR A 260 -1.23 -17.30 0.68
CA TYR A 260 -2.55 -16.88 1.14
C TYR A 260 -3.08 -15.65 0.39
N GLU A 261 -2.20 -14.75 -0.11
CA GLU A 261 -2.63 -13.60 -0.90
C GLU A 261 -3.37 -14.00 -2.17
N ALA A 262 -2.95 -15.08 -2.83
CA ALA A 262 -3.65 -15.58 -4.01
C ALA A 262 -5.02 -16.15 -3.68
N LEU A 263 -5.20 -16.78 -2.52
CA LEU A 263 -6.50 -17.27 -2.06
C LEU A 263 -7.46 -16.12 -1.74
N LEU A 264 -6.98 -15.10 -1.03
CA LEU A 264 -7.81 -13.93 -0.72
C LEU A 264 -8.18 -13.13 -1.98
N ALA A 265 -7.25 -13.01 -2.95
CA ALA A 265 -7.54 -12.38 -4.23
C ALA A 265 -8.52 -13.22 -5.09
N LEU A 266 -8.41 -14.54 -5.05
CA LEU A 266 -9.37 -15.44 -5.68
C LEU A 266 -10.77 -15.28 -5.06
N GLY A 267 -10.85 -15.20 -3.74
CA GLY A 267 -12.11 -14.93 -3.04
C GLY A 267 -12.73 -13.59 -3.46
N GLN A 268 -11.93 -12.52 -3.54
CA GLN A 268 -12.42 -11.21 -3.97
C GLN A 268 -12.91 -11.24 -5.42
N GLN A 269 -12.17 -11.91 -6.30
CA GLN A 269 -12.56 -12.06 -7.69
C GLN A 269 -13.91 -12.77 -7.81
N GLN A 270 -14.08 -13.89 -7.10
CA GLN A 270 -15.31 -14.68 -7.12
C GLN A 270 -16.49 -13.91 -6.52
N PHE A 271 -16.24 -13.14 -5.46
CA PHE A 271 -17.21 -12.23 -4.87
C PHE A 271 -17.71 -11.19 -5.89
N GLU A 272 -16.79 -10.49 -6.56
CA GLU A 272 -17.16 -9.47 -7.53
C GLU A 272 -17.86 -10.06 -8.76
N GLN A 273 -17.46 -11.27 -9.18
CA GLN A 273 -18.15 -12.00 -10.23
C GLN A 273 -19.56 -12.43 -9.79
N ALA A 274 -19.75 -12.83 -8.52
CA ALA A 274 -21.06 -13.14 -7.97
C ALA A 274 -21.98 -11.91 -8.00
N LYS A 275 -21.49 -10.74 -7.56
CA LYS A 275 -22.21 -9.46 -7.66
C LYS A 275 -22.57 -9.15 -9.11
N LEU A 276 -21.62 -9.25 -10.05
CA LEU A 276 -21.86 -9.00 -11.47
C LEU A 276 -22.99 -9.88 -12.02
N CYS A 277 -22.91 -11.20 -11.77
CA CYS A 277 -23.90 -12.16 -12.22
C CYS A 277 -25.27 -11.92 -11.59
N TRP A 278 -25.30 -11.57 -10.30
CA TRP A 278 -26.53 -11.23 -9.60
C TRP A 278 -27.24 -10.02 -10.22
N TYR A 279 -26.52 -8.90 -10.38
CA TYR A 279 -27.11 -7.69 -10.95
C TYR A 279 -27.54 -7.88 -12.40
N HIS A 280 -26.81 -8.68 -13.19
CA HIS A 280 -27.22 -9.03 -14.54
C HIS A 280 -28.50 -9.89 -14.57
N ALA A 281 -28.63 -10.83 -13.64
CA ALA A 281 -29.79 -11.70 -13.55
C ALA A 281 -31.11 -10.93 -13.29
N LEU A 282 -31.04 -9.74 -12.67
CA LEU A 282 -32.22 -8.91 -12.34
C LEU A 282 -33.02 -8.49 -13.59
N ARG A 283 -32.46 -8.62 -14.79
CA ARG A 283 -33.18 -8.39 -16.07
C ARG A 283 -34.39 -9.32 -16.25
N ASN A 284 -34.36 -10.49 -15.61
CA ASN A 284 -35.39 -11.52 -15.70
C ASN A 284 -36.12 -11.68 -14.36
N LYS A 285 -37.28 -12.36 -14.36
CA LYS A 285 -37.83 -12.86 -13.10
C LYS A 285 -36.90 -13.95 -12.57
N ILE A 286 -36.20 -13.65 -11.48
CA ILE A 286 -35.32 -14.59 -10.80
C ILE A 286 -36.13 -15.36 -9.76
N ASP A 287 -35.97 -16.68 -9.76
CA ASP A 287 -36.34 -17.55 -8.66
C ASP A 287 -35.12 -18.38 -8.23
N ILE A 288 -35.26 -19.10 -7.12
CA ILE A 288 -34.20 -19.96 -6.56
C ILE A 288 -33.76 -21.09 -7.50
N GLU A 289 -34.68 -21.59 -8.34
CA GLU A 289 -34.44 -22.72 -9.25
C GLU A 289 -33.77 -22.28 -10.56
N SER A 290 -33.73 -20.97 -10.83
CA SER A 290 -33.10 -20.45 -12.03
C SER A 290 -31.60 -20.75 -12.04
N GLN A 291 -31.09 -21.09 -13.24
CA GLN A 291 -29.67 -21.36 -13.45
C GLN A 291 -28.79 -20.18 -12.97
N ALA A 292 -29.27 -18.94 -13.16
CA ALA A 292 -28.55 -17.74 -12.71
C ALA A 292 -28.40 -17.69 -11.19
N SER A 293 -29.44 -18.00 -10.42
CA SER A 293 -29.36 -18.09 -8.95
C SER A 293 -28.37 -19.16 -8.50
N GLN A 294 -28.39 -20.33 -9.13
CA GLN A 294 -27.47 -21.42 -8.79
C GLN A 294 -26.01 -21.05 -9.08
N GLU A 295 -25.74 -20.36 -10.19
CA GLU A 295 -24.41 -19.87 -10.54
C GLU A 295 -23.92 -18.79 -9.57
N VAL A 296 -24.78 -17.84 -9.18
CA VAL A 296 -24.46 -16.80 -8.19
C VAL A 296 -24.15 -17.42 -6.82
N LEU A 297 -24.99 -18.32 -6.32
CA LEU A 297 -24.76 -19.00 -5.03
C LEU A 297 -23.48 -19.84 -5.06
N LYS A 298 -23.18 -20.50 -6.18
CA LYS A 298 -21.92 -21.23 -6.36
C LYS A 298 -20.70 -20.31 -6.29
N LEU A 299 -20.77 -19.12 -6.87
CA LEU A 299 -19.70 -18.13 -6.80
C LEU A 299 -19.50 -17.63 -5.36
N TYR A 300 -20.59 -17.34 -4.63
CA TYR A 300 -20.50 -16.96 -3.21
C TYR A 300 -19.88 -18.06 -2.34
N ASN A 301 -20.28 -19.32 -2.53
CA ASN A 301 -19.69 -20.45 -1.80
C ASN A 301 -18.18 -20.58 -2.05
N LYS A 302 -17.75 -20.46 -3.32
CA LYS A 302 -16.33 -20.48 -3.66
C LYS A 302 -15.57 -19.30 -3.05
N ALA A 303 -16.19 -18.13 -3.07
CA ALA A 303 -15.59 -16.91 -2.57
C ALA A 303 -15.35 -17.02 -1.06
N GLU A 304 -16.34 -17.50 -0.31
CA GLU A 304 -16.21 -17.78 1.12
C GLU A 304 -15.17 -18.85 1.43
N GLU A 305 -15.16 -19.98 0.71
CA GLU A 305 -14.15 -21.04 0.86
C GLU A 305 -12.72 -20.51 0.63
N SER A 306 -12.56 -19.61 -0.35
CA SER A 306 -11.26 -18.99 -0.65
C SER A 306 -10.85 -17.98 0.42
N MET A 307 -11.80 -17.19 0.96
CA MET A 307 -11.56 -16.28 2.09
C MET A 307 -11.15 -17.05 3.35
N GLU A 308 -11.88 -18.12 3.68
CA GLU A 308 -11.62 -18.96 4.86
C GLU A 308 -10.23 -19.59 4.79
N LYS A 309 -9.88 -20.25 3.67
CA LYS A 309 -8.54 -20.84 3.49
C LYS A 309 -7.43 -19.79 3.52
N GLY A 310 -7.65 -18.64 2.88
CA GLY A 310 -6.69 -17.53 2.88
C GLY A 310 -6.46 -16.98 4.29
N MET A 311 -7.52 -16.78 5.06
CA MET A 311 -7.44 -16.31 6.44
C MET A 311 -6.77 -17.34 7.35
N GLN A 312 -7.11 -18.62 7.22
CA GLN A 312 -6.49 -19.69 8.01
C GLN A 312 -4.97 -19.73 7.80
N ILE A 313 -4.50 -19.72 6.55
CA ILE A 313 -3.05 -19.76 6.27
C ILE A 313 -2.35 -18.49 6.79
N TRP A 314 -3.00 -17.33 6.66
CA TRP A 314 -2.50 -16.07 7.21
C TRP A 314 -2.35 -16.14 8.75
N GLU A 315 -3.38 -16.61 9.45
CA GLU A 315 -3.37 -16.75 10.91
C GLU A 315 -2.31 -17.75 11.38
N GLU A 316 -2.19 -18.91 10.72
CA GLU A 316 -1.15 -19.90 11.01
C GLU A 316 0.27 -19.37 10.75
N MET A 317 0.44 -18.50 9.74
CA MET A 317 1.72 -17.85 9.45
C MET A 317 2.06 -16.81 10.53
N GLU A 318 1.09 -16.01 10.93
CA GLU A 318 1.27 -15.00 11.97
C GLU A 318 1.50 -15.62 13.35
N GLU A 319 0.79 -16.70 13.70
CA GLU A 319 1.05 -17.46 14.93
C GLU A 319 2.47 -18.01 14.96
N ARG A 320 2.96 -18.59 13.85
CA ARG A 320 4.34 -19.06 13.75
C ARG A 320 5.35 -17.93 13.89
N ARG A 321 5.07 -16.75 13.33
CA ARG A 321 5.90 -15.55 13.46
C ARG A 321 5.96 -15.06 14.92
N LEU A 322 4.82 -14.95 15.60
CA LEU A 322 4.75 -14.52 17.00
C LEU A 322 5.46 -15.50 17.95
N ASN A 323 5.44 -16.79 17.64
CA ASN A 323 6.12 -17.83 18.39
C ASN A 323 7.63 -17.94 18.06
N GLY A 324 8.15 -17.16 17.11
CA GLY A 324 9.56 -17.20 16.69
C GLY A 324 9.98 -18.49 16.00
N ILE A 325 9.03 -19.22 15.42
CA ILE A 325 9.25 -20.51 14.74
C ILE A 325 8.98 -20.41 13.23
N SER A 326 8.85 -19.19 12.69
CA SER A 326 8.63 -18.98 11.27
C SER A 326 9.85 -19.44 10.46
N ASP A 327 9.62 -19.84 9.21
CA ASP A 327 10.73 -20.21 8.34
C ASP A 327 11.63 -19.01 8.06
N SER A 328 11.09 -17.79 8.09
CA SER A 328 11.90 -16.57 8.04
C SER A 328 12.85 -16.43 9.23
N ASP A 329 12.43 -16.76 10.45
CA ASP A 329 13.29 -16.70 11.64
C ASP A 329 14.41 -17.73 11.56
N LYS A 330 14.10 -18.93 11.05
CA LYS A 330 15.10 -19.98 10.80
C LYS A 330 16.12 -19.54 9.75
N HIS A 331 15.65 -19.01 8.61
CA HIS A 331 16.51 -18.49 7.56
C HIS A 331 17.39 -17.35 8.08
N LYS A 332 16.83 -16.42 8.87
CA LYS A 332 17.59 -15.33 9.49
C LYS A 332 18.68 -15.85 10.42
N THR A 333 18.36 -16.84 11.26
CA THR A 333 19.34 -17.49 12.16
C THR A 333 20.45 -18.18 11.38
N LEU A 334 20.13 -18.81 10.25
CA LEU A 334 21.13 -19.42 9.36
C LEU A 334 22.03 -18.36 8.73
N LEU A 335 21.45 -17.28 8.18
CA LEU A 335 22.23 -16.19 7.58
C LEU A 335 23.13 -15.49 8.60
N GLN A 336 22.70 -15.37 9.86
CA GLN A 336 23.54 -14.94 10.99
C GLN A 336 24.76 -15.82 11.20
N LYS A 337 24.58 -17.14 11.17
CA LYS A 337 25.71 -18.06 11.28
C LYS A 337 26.70 -17.92 10.11
N LEU A 338 26.19 -17.57 8.94
CA LEU A 338 26.97 -17.41 7.71
C LEU A 338 27.53 -16.00 7.51
N GLY A 339 27.27 -15.04 8.42
CA GLY A 339 27.75 -13.66 8.32
C GLY A 339 27.01 -12.80 7.28
N LEU A 340 25.77 -13.18 6.94
CA LEU A 340 24.96 -12.59 5.87
C LEU A 340 23.82 -11.70 6.42
N ASP A 341 24.03 -11.07 7.57
CA ASP A 341 23.02 -10.34 8.36
C ASP A 341 22.32 -9.18 7.65
N GLY A 342 22.94 -8.63 6.60
CA GLY A 342 22.38 -7.53 5.82
C GLY A 342 21.56 -7.97 4.58
N VAL A 343 21.26 -9.26 4.42
CA VAL A 343 20.52 -9.77 3.25
C VAL A 343 19.01 -9.43 3.32
N PHE A 344 18.42 -9.41 4.51
CA PHE A 344 17.02 -9.06 4.71
C PHE A 344 16.88 -7.62 5.22
N SER A 345 15.88 -6.90 4.72
CA SER A 345 15.49 -5.59 5.27
C SER A 345 14.63 -5.81 6.51
N GLU A 346 15.09 -5.39 7.68
CA GLU A 346 14.30 -5.49 8.91
C GLU A 346 13.30 -4.35 9.04
N ALA A 347 12.01 -4.68 8.98
CA ALA A 347 10.96 -3.82 9.51
C ALA A 347 10.96 -3.92 11.05
N SER A 348 10.69 -2.80 11.74
CA SER A 348 10.67 -2.81 13.21
C SER A 348 9.49 -3.63 13.73
N ASP A 349 9.57 -4.12 14.97
CA ASP A 349 8.46 -4.86 15.60
C ASP A 349 7.17 -4.05 15.65
N GLU A 350 7.27 -2.72 15.78
CA GLU A 350 6.14 -1.79 15.74
C GLU A 350 5.54 -1.71 14.32
N ASP A 351 6.37 -1.61 13.28
CA ASP A 351 5.91 -1.61 11.88
C ASP A 351 5.22 -2.93 11.51
N ASN A 352 5.77 -4.05 11.97
CA ASN A 352 5.21 -5.39 11.73
C ASN A 352 3.85 -5.56 12.43
N ALA A 353 3.74 -5.15 13.70
CA ALA A 353 2.48 -5.22 14.44
C ALA A 353 1.38 -4.37 13.79
N GLU A 354 1.73 -3.16 13.32
CA GLU A 354 0.79 -2.29 12.62
C GLU A 354 0.38 -2.88 11.26
N GLN A 355 1.32 -3.42 10.48
CA GLN A 355 1.01 -4.12 9.22
C GLN A 355 0.08 -5.31 9.44
N THR A 356 0.33 -6.14 10.46
CA THR A 356 -0.54 -7.28 10.80
C THR A 356 -1.95 -6.82 11.18
N ALA A 357 -2.08 -5.79 12.03
CA ALA A 357 -3.37 -5.26 12.44
C ALA A 357 -4.15 -4.70 11.23
N ASN A 358 -3.46 -3.96 10.36
CA ASN A 358 -4.03 -3.40 9.14
C ASN A 358 -4.50 -4.49 8.18
N MET A 359 -3.70 -5.53 8.01
CA MET A 359 -4.02 -6.66 7.16
C MET A 359 -5.23 -7.43 7.66
N THR A 360 -5.24 -7.76 8.95
CA THR A 360 -6.35 -8.44 9.62
C THR A 360 -7.63 -7.63 9.50
N SER A 361 -7.56 -6.31 9.68
CA SER A 361 -8.72 -5.41 9.51
C SER A 361 -9.27 -5.46 8.09
N GLN A 362 -8.43 -5.40 7.05
CA GLN A 362 -8.91 -5.41 5.66
C GLN A 362 -9.44 -6.76 5.20
N ILE A 363 -8.84 -7.88 5.64
CA ILE A 363 -9.36 -9.22 5.35
C ILE A 363 -10.77 -9.37 5.94
N ASN A 364 -10.95 -8.99 7.21
CA ASN A 364 -12.24 -9.04 7.87
C ASN A 364 -13.26 -8.09 7.24
N LEU A 365 -12.86 -6.88 6.82
CA LEU A 365 -13.73 -5.95 6.11
C LEU A 365 -14.25 -6.53 4.80
N LEU A 366 -13.36 -7.16 4.02
CA LEU A 366 -13.73 -7.79 2.75
C LEU A 366 -14.65 -9.00 2.98
N TRP A 367 -14.33 -9.84 3.97
CA TRP A 367 -15.15 -11.01 4.30
C TRP A 367 -16.55 -10.60 4.79
N GLY A 368 -16.63 -9.60 5.67
CA GLY A 368 -17.92 -9.04 6.10
C GLY A 368 -18.73 -8.47 4.94
N SER A 369 -18.08 -7.77 4.01
CA SER A 369 -18.73 -7.23 2.80
C SER A 369 -19.29 -8.34 1.89
N LEU A 370 -18.53 -9.43 1.73
CA LEU A 370 -18.96 -10.61 0.98
C LEU A 370 -20.20 -11.24 1.61
N LEU A 371 -20.20 -11.43 2.93
CA LEU A 371 -21.28 -12.09 3.64
C LEU A 371 -22.55 -11.22 3.70
N TYR A 372 -22.40 -9.91 3.84
CA TYR A 372 -23.51 -8.96 3.80
C TYR A 372 -24.19 -8.92 2.42
N GLU A 373 -23.42 -8.91 1.33
CA GLU A 373 -23.99 -8.96 -0.01
C GLU A 373 -24.64 -10.32 -0.29
N ARG A 374 -24.03 -11.40 0.19
CA ARG A 374 -24.62 -12.74 0.14
C ARG A 374 -25.95 -12.80 0.89
N SER A 375 -26.05 -12.23 2.09
CA SER A 375 -27.31 -12.22 2.87
C SER A 375 -28.43 -11.50 2.14
N ILE A 376 -28.12 -10.41 1.40
CA ILE A 376 -29.10 -9.72 0.56
C ILE A 376 -29.62 -10.62 -0.56
N VAL A 377 -28.72 -11.35 -1.23
CA VAL A 377 -29.08 -12.28 -2.31
C VAL A 377 -29.92 -13.43 -1.77
N GLU A 378 -29.48 -14.06 -0.68
CA GLU A 378 -30.19 -15.17 -0.06
C GLU A 378 -31.57 -14.77 0.45
N TYR A 379 -31.71 -13.58 1.06
CA TYR A 379 -33.01 -13.05 1.47
C TYR A 379 -33.94 -12.86 0.28
N LYS A 380 -33.46 -12.24 -0.81
CA LYS A 380 -34.25 -12.03 -2.03
C LYS A 380 -34.64 -13.34 -2.72
N LEU A 381 -33.87 -14.41 -2.54
CA LEU A 381 -34.19 -15.76 -3.02
C LEU A 381 -35.05 -16.58 -2.04
N GLY A 382 -35.35 -16.06 -0.85
CA GLY A 382 -36.14 -16.75 0.18
C GLY A 382 -35.39 -17.88 0.89
N LEU A 383 -34.05 -17.86 0.87
CA LEU A 383 -33.20 -18.85 1.53
C LEU A 383 -33.03 -18.53 3.02
N PRO A 384 -33.32 -19.44 3.96
CA PRO A 384 -33.29 -19.14 5.40
C PRO A 384 -31.89 -18.87 5.96
N THR A 385 -30.84 -19.20 5.21
CA THR A 385 -29.43 -18.99 5.59
C THR A 385 -29.02 -17.51 5.58
N TRP A 386 -29.85 -16.61 5.03
CA TRP A 386 -29.54 -15.18 4.95
C TRP A 386 -29.25 -14.55 6.31
N ASP A 387 -29.93 -15.02 7.36
CA ASP A 387 -29.83 -14.46 8.72
C ASP A 387 -28.47 -14.80 9.34
N GLU A 388 -28.05 -16.08 9.24
CA GLU A 388 -26.72 -16.53 9.66
C GLU A 388 -25.62 -15.81 8.87
N CYS A 389 -25.77 -15.64 7.55
CA CYS A 389 -24.81 -14.86 6.76
C CYS A 389 -24.69 -13.41 7.25
N LEU A 390 -25.80 -12.78 7.62
CA LEU A 390 -25.79 -11.41 8.14
C LEU A 390 -25.15 -11.33 9.54
N GLU A 391 -25.42 -12.30 10.42
CA GLU A 391 -24.79 -12.39 11.74
C GLU A 391 -23.28 -12.52 11.62
N VAL A 392 -22.79 -13.46 10.80
CA VAL A 392 -21.35 -13.64 10.58
C VAL A 392 -20.75 -12.39 9.90
N ALA A 393 -21.47 -11.74 8.99
CA ALA A 393 -21.00 -10.47 8.41
C ALA A 393 -20.76 -9.41 9.49
N VAL A 394 -21.68 -9.26 10.44
CA VAL A 394 -21.56 -8.34 11.59
C VAL A 394 -20.32 -8.66 12.41
N GLU A 395 -20.10 -9.93 12.77
CA GLU A 395 -18.90 -10.36 13.50
C GLU A 395 -17.61 -9.99 12.76
N LYS A 396 -17.56 -10.20 11.43
CA LYS A 396 -16.41 -9.81 10.62
C LYS A 396 -16.20 -8.30 10.60
N PHE A 397 -17.26 -7.49 10.53
CA PHE A 397 -17.12 -6.03 10.64
C PHE A 397 -16.62 -5.59 12.02
N GLU A 398 -17.06 -6.23 13.10
CA GLU A 398 -16.53 -5.97 14.45
C GLU A 398 -15.03 -6.30 14.54
N LEU A 399 -14.61 -7.45 14.01
CA LEU A 399 -13.19 -7.84 13.93
C LEU A 399 -12.37 -6.91 13.02
N ALA A 400 -12.99 -6.33 11.99
CA ALA A 400 -12.38 -5.30 11.16
C ALA A 400 -12.18 -3.97 11.91
N GLY A 401 -12.83 -3.80 13.07
CA GLY A 401 -12.81 -2.61 13.91
C GLY A 401 -13.95 -1.62 13.64
N ALA A 402 -14.99 -2.03 12.90
CA ALA A 402 -16.11 -1.15 12.53
C ALA A 402 -16.86 -0.65 13.78
N SER A 403 -17.34 0.61 13.71
CA SER A 403 -18.06 1.17 14.84
C SER A 403 -19.43 0.51 15.01
N ALA A 404 -19.87 0.31 16.24
CA ALA A 404 -21.21 -0.22 16.53
C ALA A 404 -22.33 0.63 15.88
N THR A 405 -22.08 1.93 15.66
CA THR A 405 -23.03 2.82 14.97
C THR A 405 -23.13 2.46 13.49
N ASP A 406 -22.01 2.28 12.80
CA ASP A 406 -21.98 1.94 11.38
C ASP A 406 -22.59 0.56 11.14
N ILE A 407 -22.27 -0.42 12.01
CA ILE A 407 -22.86 -1.76 11.99
C ILE A 407 -24.37 -1.68 12.19
N ALA A 408 -24.85 -0.92 13.17
CA ALA A 408 -26.29 -0.77 13.42
C ALA A 408 -27.02 -0.13 12.23
N VAL A 409 -26.41 0.86 11.56
CA VAL A 409 -26.95 1.48 10.34
C VAL A 409 -27.00 0.46 9.20
N MET A 410 -25.93 -0.31 9.00
CA MET A 410 -25.88 -1.37 8.00
C MET A 410 -26.99 -2.40 8.21
N VAL A 411 -27.11 -2.97 9.41
CA VAL A 411 -28.15 -3.97 9.74
C VAL A 411 -29.55 -3.38 9.58
N LYS A 412 -29.77 -2.13 10.00
CA LYS A 412 -31.06 -1.46 9.84
C LYS A 412 -31.48 -1.31 8.38
N ASN A 413 -30.52 -1.11 7.47
CA ASN A 413 -30.79 -0.92 6.05
C ASN A 413 -30.74 -2.22 5.22
N HIS A 414 -30.48 -3.37 5.86
CA HIS A 414 -30.58 -4.66 5.19
C HIS A 414 -32.02 -4.86 4.67
N CYS A 415 -32.15 -5.48 3.48
CA CYS A 415 -33.43 -5.62 2.79
C CYS A 415 -34.47 -6.50 3.51
N SER A 416 -34.07 -7.20 4.58
CA SER A 416 -34.97 -7.94 5.45
C SER A 416 -35.74 -7.09 6.45
N ASN A 417 -35.36 -5.82 6.63
CA ASN A 417 -36.02 -4.93 7.58
C ASN A 417 -37.18 -4.17 6.93
N GLU A 418 -38.39 -4.27 7.48
CA GLU A 418 -39.59 -3.57 7.00
C GLU A 418 -39.45 -2.03 7.03
N ASN A 419 -38.56 -1.50 7.88
CA ASN A 419 -38.28 -0.07 8.00
C ASN A 419 -37.15 0.42 7.09
N ALA A 420 -36.53 -0.46 6.29
CA ALA A 420 -35.57 -0.03 5.28
C ALA A 420 -36.31 0.79 4.21
N LEU A 421 -35.78 1.96 3.86
CA LEU A 421 -36.39 2.82 2.84
C LEU A 421 -36.43 2.08 1.50
N GLU A 422 -37.62 1.70 1.04
CA GLU A 422 -37.84 1.09 -0.28
C GLU A 422 -37.18 1.95 -1.38
N GLY A 423 -36.23 1.37 -2.10
CA GLY A 423 -35.50 2.05 -3.19
C GLY A 423 -34.22 2.80 -2.78
N MET A 424 -33.87 2.86 -1.49
CA MET A 424 -32.56 3.30 -0.99
C MET A 424 -31.85 2.13 -0.32
N GLY A 425 -31.48 1.12 -1.11
CA GLY A 425 -30.62 0.05 -0.61
C GLY A 425 -29.30 0.65 -0.11
N PHE A 426 -28.87 0.24 1.08
CA PHE A 426 -27.60 0.68 1.64
C PHE A 426 -26.44 0.08 0.87
N LYS A 427 -25.63 0.94 0.25
CA LYS A 427 -24.47 0.53 -0.52
C LYS A 427 -23.30 0.32 0.41
N ILE A 428 -23.04 -0.94 0.76
CA ILE A 428 -21.88 -1.31 1.58
C ILE A 428 -20.56 -0.77 0.99
N ASP A 429 -20.50 -0.68 -0.34
CA ASP A 429 -19.39 -0.11 -1.10
C ASP A 429 -19.05 1.35 -0.69
N GLU A 430 -20.03 2.15 -0.24
CA GLU A 430 -19.81 3.54 0.23
C GLU A 430 -19.13 3.58 1.60
N ILE A 431 -19.52 2.67 2.51
CA ILE A 431 -18.85 2.54 3.82
C ILE A 431 -17.46 1.98 3.66
N VAL A 432 -17.30 0.94 2.84
CA VAL A 432 -15.98 0.38 2.54
C VAL A 432 -15.08 1.46 1.94
N GLN A 433 -15.60 2.32 1.06
CA GLN A 433 -14.85 3.45 0.53
C GLN A 433 -14.48 4.48 1.59
N ALA A 434 -15.43 4.89 2.45
CA ALA A 434 -15.15 5.84 3.54
C ALA A 434 -14.13 5.26 4.55
N TRP A 435 -14.20 3.96 4.80
CA TRP A 435 -13.24 3.23 5.62
C TRP A 435 -11.85 3.27 5.02
N ASN A 436 -11.74 2.97 3.72
CA ASN A 436 -10.48 3.01 2.98
C ASN A 436 -9.88 4.43 3.00
N GLU A 437 -10.70 5.47 2.88
CA GLU A 437 -10.26 6.87 2.95
C GLU A 437 -9.77 7.27 4.36
N MET A 438 -10.47 6.83 5.41
CA MET A 438 -10.03 7.02 6.81
C MET A 438 -8.71 6.28 7.08
N TYR A 439 -8.61 5.04 6.60
CA TYR A 439 -7.43 4.22 6.71
C TYR A 439 -6.24 4.88 5.99
N ASP A 440 -6.44 5.37 4.77
CA ASP A 440 -5.43 6.12 4.02
C ASP A 440 -4.95 7.29 4.87
N ALA A 441 -5.86 8.13 5.37
CA ALA A 441 -5.50 9.28 6.19
C ALA A 441 -4.64 8.90 7.41
N LYS A 442 -4.97 7.80 8.11
CA LYS A 442 -4.17 7.29 9.24
C LYS A 442 -2.80 6.79 8.78
N ARG A 443 -2.75 5.99 7.71
CA ARG A 443 -1.50 5.45 7.18
C ARG A 443 -0.56 6.54 6.67
N TRP A 444 -1.09 7.56 5.99
CA TRP A 444 -0.34 8.75 5.57
C TRP A 444 0.26 9.50 6.77
N GLN A 445 -0.42 9.51 7.92
CA GLN A 445 0.10 10.13 9.15
C GLN A 445 1.22 9.29 9.80
N ILE A 446 1.08 7.97 9.79
CA ILE A 446 1.99 7.06 10.51
C ILE A 446 3.24 6.76 9.68
N GLY A 447 3.08 6.58 8.36
CA GLY A 447 4.14 6.35 7.39
C GLY A 447 4.42 4.87 7.11
N VAL A 448 3.49 3.97 7.43
CA VAL A 448 3.65 2.53 7.21
C VAL A 448 3.53 2.17 5.72
N PRO A 449 4.41 1.30 5.17
CA PRO A 449 4.32 0.77 3.82
C PRO A 449 3.01 0.01 3.53
N SER A 450 2.68 -0.16 2.24
CA SER A 450 1.50 -0.95 1.85
C SER A 450 1.82 -2.42 1.90
N PHE A 451 0.83 -3.25 2.20
CA PHE A 451 0.93 -4.68 1.95
C PHE A 451 0.37 -5.03 0.55
N ARG A 452 0.71 -6.21 0.04
CA ARG A 452 0.49 -6.59 -1.38
C ARG A 452 -0.99 -6.64 -1.79
N LEU A 453 -1.88 -7.03 -0.87
CA LEU A 453 -3.32 -7.16 -1.11
C LEU A 453 -4.08 -5.85 -0.97
N GLU A 454 -3.53 -4.91 -0.24
CA GLU A 454 -4.18 -3.66 0.12
C GLU A 454 -4.64 -2.85 -1.11
N PRO A 455 -3.88 -2.77 -2.21
CA PRO A 455 -4.38 -2.13 -3.42
C PRO A 455 -5.48 -2.91 -4.15
N LEU A 456 -5.65 -4.22 -3.91
CA LEU A 456 -6.71 -5.01 -4.50
C LEU A 456 -8.02 -4.81 -3.70
N PHE A 457 -7.93 -4.87 -2.37
CA PHE A 457 -9.06 -4.70 -1.45
C PHE A 457 -9.63 -3.28 -1.45
N ARG A 458 -8.79 -2.26 -1.60
CA ARG A 458 -9.22 -0.86 -1.51
C ARG A 458 -9.68 -0.23 -2.82
N ARG A 459 -9.67 -0.98 -3.93
CA ARG A 459 -10.18 -0.45 -5.20
C ARG A 459 -11.69 -0.29 -5.13
N ARG A 460 -12.18 0.84 -5.64
CA ARG A 460 -13.61 1.15 -5.77
C ARG A 460 -14.39 0.03 -6.47
N SER A 461 -15.64 -0.11 -6.05
CA SER A 461 -16.60 -1.02 -6.67
C SER A 461 -16.72 -0.76 -8.18
N PRO A 462 -16.81 -1.80 -9.02
CA PRO A 462 -16.99 -1.63 -10.46
C PRO A 462 -18.30 -0.90 -10.76
N LYS A 463 -18.22 0.25 -11.47
CA LYS A 463 -19.41 1.03 -11.88
C LYS A 463 -20.44 0.20 -12.66
N LEU A 464 -20.01 -0.87 -13.31
CA LEU A 464 -20.90 -1.76 -14.06
C LEU A 464 -21.98 -2.39 -13.16
N HIS A 465 -21.68 -2.68 -11.89
CA HIS A 465 -22.68 -3.21 -10.95
C HIS A 465 -23.83 -2.23 -10.74
N ASP A 466 -23.50 -0.96 -10.44
CA ASP A 466 -24.50 0.12 -10.27
C ASP A 466 -25.32 0.35 -11.55
N ILE A 467 -24.66 0.26 -12.71
CA ILE A 467 -25.33 0.41 -14.01
C ILE A 467 -26.31 -0.75 -14.24
N LEU A 468 -25.90 -1.98 -14.02
CA LEU A 468 -26.75 -3.17 -14.15
C LEU A 468 -27.96 -3.08 -13.23
N GLU A 469 -27.74 -2.72 -11.96
CA GLU A 469 -28.81 -2.50 -10.99
C GLU A 469 -29.80 -1.44 -11.52
N SER A 470 -29.33 -0.22 -11.80
CA SER A 470 -30.20 0.87 -12.25
C SER A 470 -30.96 0.58 -13.55
N VAL A 471 -30.33 -0.10 -14.51
CA VAL A 471 -30.95 -0.44 -15.81
C VAL A 471 -32.00 -1.53 -15.67
N PHE A 472 -31.79 -2.51 -14.78
CA PHE A 472 -32.68 -3.67 -14.65
C PHE A 472 -33.69 -3.59 -13.50
N THR A 473 -33.51 -2.68 -12.54
CA THR A 473 -34.47 -2.44 -11.44
C THR A 473 -35.26 -1.13 -11.59
N GLY A 474 -34.95 -0.28 -12.57
CA GLY A 474 -35.67 0.96 -12.83
C GLY A 474 -37.11 0.77 -13.36
N PRO A 475 -38.01 1.77 -13.23
CA PRO A 475 -39.37 1.69 -13.75
C PRO A 475 -39.36 1.43 -15.27
N GLN A 476 -40.08 0.39 -15.70
CA GLN A 476 -40.09 -0.10 -17.09
C GLN A 476 -40.76 0.83 -18.08
#